data_AF-A0AAW2ITF5-F1
#
_entry.id   AF-A0AAW2ITF5-F1
#
_cell.length_a   1.000
_cell.length_b   1.000
_cell.length_c   1.000
_cell.angle_alpha   90.00
_cell.angle_beta   90.00
_cell.angle_gamma   90.00
#
_symmetry.space_group_name_H-M   'P 1'
#
loop_
_entity.id
_entity.type
_entity.pdbx_description
1 polymer ?
#
loop_
_entity_poly.entity_id
_entity_poly.type
_entity_poly.pdbx_seq_one_letter_code
_entity_poly.pdbx_strand_id
1 'polypeptide(L)'
;MIDLYSERSMVSEAEEIFETLKENGDANEFSYAMMLCMYKRNGRFVKRFDAVATFDEMLKSLIKPDDSTFKSLGIILLKCGVPKNAIKKLELIRKEDTERGLQAWTSTLLLS
;
A
#
# COMPACT_ATOMS: atom_id res chain seq x y z
N MET A 1 -15.42 20.39 1.36
CA MET A 1 -14.22 21.06 0.78
C MET A 1 -13.06 21.08 1.78
N ILE A 2 -13.29 21.43 3.05
CA ILE A 2 -12.25 21.46 4.10
C ILE A 2 -11.64 20.07 4.35
N ASP A 3 -12.46 19.01 4.42
CA ASP A 3 -11.97 17.64 4.67
C ASP A 3 -10.96 17.17 3.61
N LEU A 4 -11.17 17.49 2.33
CA LEU A 4 -10.27 17.12 1.25
C LEU A 4 -8.93 17.87 1.29
N TYR A 5 -8.92 19.12 1.74
CA TYR A 5 -7.69 19.89 1.91
C TYR A 5 -6.93 19.44 3.16
N SER A 6 -7.64 19.16 4.25
CA SER A 6 -7.07 18.59 5.47
C SER A 6 -6.46 17.21 5.21
N GLU A 7 -7.16 16.31 4.51
CA GLU A 7 -6.65 15.01 4.11
C GLU A 7 -5.45 15.08 3.15
N ARG A 8 -5.33 16.14 2.35
CA ARG A 8 -4.16 16.36 1.47
C ARG A 8 -2.96 16.84 2.26
N SER A 9 -3.14 17.83 3.14
CA SER A 9 -2.07 18.35 4.00
C SER A 9 -1.46 17.22 4.84
N MET A 10 -2.32 16.42 5.49
CA MET A 10 -1.87 15.32 6.33
C MET A 10 -1.06 14.26 5.58
N VAL A 11 -1.31 14.05 4.28
CA VAL A 11 -0.53 13.07 3.51
C VAL A 11 0.81 13.64 3.11
N SER A 12 0.85 14.88 2.62
CA SER A 12 2.12 15.50 2.25
C SER A 12 3.06 15.59 3.46
N GLU A 13 2.53 15.90 4.64
CA GLU A 13 3.28 15.89 5.89
C GLU A 13 3.78 14.47 6.25
N ALA A 14 2.94 13.44 6.07
CA ALA A 14 3.33 12.05 6.33
C ALA A 14 4.36 11.53 5.32
N GLU A 15 4.28 11.92 4.05
CA GLU A 15 5.27 11.59 3.01
C GLU A 15 6.64 12.19 3.34
N GLU A 16 6.69 13.45 3.78
CA GLU A 16 7.92 14.14 4.14
C GLU A 16 8.61 13.50 5.36
N ILE A 17 7.83 13.15 6.39
CA ILE A 17 8.32 12.41 7.56
C ILE A 17 8.81 11.03 7.15
N PHE A 18 8.07 10.34 6.27
CA PHE A 18 8.41 9.01 5.81
C PHE A 18 9.72 9.01 5.00
N GLU A 19 9.94 9.98 4.12
CA GLU A 19 11.20 10.10 3.40
C GLU A 19 12.38 10.42 4.33
N THR A 20 12.17 11.28 5.32
CA THR A 20 13.20 11.54 6.34
C THR A 20 13.59 10.25 7.09
N LEU A 21 12.60 9.41 7.44
CA LEU A 21 12.85 8.11 8.07
C LEU A 21 13.60 7.14 7.15
N LYS A 22 13.31 7.17 5.85
CA LYS A 22 14.02 6.35 4.85
C LYS A 22 15.46 6.79 4.67
N GLU A 23 15.70 8.09 4.53
CA GLU A 23 17.05 8.67 4.38
C GLU A 23 17.94 8.36 5.59
N ASN A 24 17.35 8.35 6.79
CA ASN A 24 18.06 8.01 8.02
C ASN A 24 18.20 6.50 8.27
N GLY A 25 17.51 5.65 7.49
CA GLY A 25 17.48 4.19 7.69
C GLY A 25 16.61 3.72 8.87
N ASP A 26 15.79 4.60 9.44
CA ASP A 26 14.90 4.33 10.57
C ASP A 26 13.51 3.83 10.14
N ALA A 27 13.23 3.81 8.83
CA ALA A 27 11.98 3.32 8.29
C ALA A 27 11.79 1.82 8.61
N ASN A 28 10.69 1.50 9.27
CA ASN A 28 10.36 0.14 9.70
C ASN A 28 8.95 -0.26 9.24
N GLU A 29 8.56 -1.50 9.55
CA GLU A 29 7.25 -2.07 9.19
C GLU A 29 6.07 -1.14 9.52
N PHE A 30 6.10 -0.44 10.66
CA PHE A 30 5.05 0.48 11.06
C PHE A 30 4.99 1.72 10.16
N SER A 31 6.14 2.29 9.80
CA SER A 31 6.22 3.47 8.92
C SER A 31 5.59 3.17 7.54
N TYR A 32 5.88 2.00 6.97
CA TYR A 32 5.30 1.54 5.71
C TYR A 32 3.79 1.24 5.83
N ALA A 33 3.37 0.55 6.88
CA ALA A 33 1.95 0.25 7.13
C ALA A 33 1.12 1.53 7.32
N MET A 34 1.70 2.55 7.96
CA MET A 34 1.06 3.85 8.16
C MET A 34 0.84 4.58 6.84
N MET A 35 1.83 4.61 5.95
CA MET A 35 1.68 5.20 4.61
C MET A 35 0.64 4.47 3.76
N LEU A 36 0.63 3.14 3.78
CA LEU A 36 -0.39 2.35 3.09
C LEU A 36 -1.80 2.60 3.64
N CYS A 37 -1.94 2.78 4.95
CA CYS A 37 -3.22 3.12 5.59
C CYS A 37 -3.71 4.53 5.18
N MET A 38 -2.78 5.48 5.08
CA MET A 38 -3.04 6.84 4.58
C MET A 38 -3.48 6.83 3.11
N TYR A 39 -2.80 6.10 2.24
CA TYR A 39 -3.19 5.94 0.83
C TYR A 39 -4.53 5.24 0.67
N LYS A 40 -4.80 4.23 1.49
CA LYS A 40 -6.11 3.57 1.57
C LYS A 40 -7.24 4.57 1.83
N ARG A 41 -7.03 5.59 2.67
CA ARG A 41 -8.06 6.61 2.97
C ARG A 41 -8.29 7.53 1.77
N ASN A 42 -7.22 7.98 1.11
CA ASN A 42 -7.32 8.96 0.01
C ASN A 42 -7.48 8.28 -1.35
N GLY A 43 -8.73 7.98 -1.74
CA GLY A 43 -9.09 7.22 -2.95
C GLY A 43 -8.90 7.93 -4.31
N ARG A 44 -7.78 8.63 -4.55
CA ARG A 44 -7.46 9.20 -5.88
C ARG A 44 -6.42 8.35 -6.60
N PHE A 45 -6.61 8.18 -7.91
CA PHE A 45 -5.77 7.39 -8.83
C PHE A 45 -4.26 7.67 -8.76
N VAL A 46 -3.85 8.89 -8.39
CA VAL A 46 -2.44 9.28 -8.25
C VAL A 46 -1.73 8.43 -7.18
N LYS A 47 -2.40 8.11 -6.07
CA LYS A 47 -1.83 7.39 -4.92
C LYS A 47 -1.70 5.88 -5.11
N ARG A 48 -2.16 5.37 -6.25
CA ARG A 48 -1.99 3.96 -6.57
C ARG A 48 -0.55 3.65 -6.94
N PHE A 49 0.06 4.49 -7.77
CA PHE A 49 1.48 4.35 -8.11
C PHE A 49 2.34 4.49 -6.86
N ASP A 50 1.99 5.42 -5.96
CA ASP A 50 2.69 5.59 -4.69
C ASP A 50 2.53 4.36 -3.79
N ALA A 51 1.32 3.80 -3.65
CA ALA A 51 1.12 2.56 -2.88
C ALA A 51 1.87 1.35 -3.46
N VAL A 52 1.99 1.27 -4.79
CA VAL A 52 2.77 0.23 -5.48
C VAL A 52 4.26 0.44 -5.24
N ALA A 53 4.75 1.67 -5.37
CA ALA A 53 6.14 2.02 -5.11
C ALA A 53 6.51 1.72 -3.66
N THR A 54 5.67 2.10 -2.70
CA THR A 54 5.86 1.82 -1.27
C THR A 54 5.89 0.31 -0.99
N PHE A 55 5.04 -0.47 -1.65
CA PHE A 55 5.05 -1.93 -1.49
C PHE A 55 6.30 -2.58 -2.11
N ASP A 56 6.67 -2.19 -3.33
CA ASP A 56 7.87 -2.69 -4.00
C ASP A 56 9.16 -2.32 -3.22
N GLU A 57 9.20 -1.11 -2.68
CA GLU A 57 10.28 -0.65 -1.81
C GLU A 57 10.35 -1.45 -0.50
N MET A 58 9.21 -1.70 0.15
CA MET A 58 9.13 -2.55 1.36
C MET A 58 9.79 -3.92 1.10
N LEU A 59 9.53 -4.53 -0.07
CA LEU A 59 10.12 -5.81 -0.46
C LEU A 59 11.62 -5.70 -0.74
N LYS A 60 12.05 -4.64 -1.44
CA LYS A 60 13.47 -4.38 -1.72
C LYS A 60 14.28 -4.12 -0.45
N SER A 61 13.67 -3.49 0.55
CA SER A 61 14.25 -3.26 1.88
C SER A 61 14.21 -4.49 2.79
N LEU A 62 13.79 -5.67 2.28
CA LEU A 62 13.65 -6.92 3.05
C LEU A 62 12.70 -6.81 4.25
N ILE A 63 11.79 -5.84 4.22
CA ILE A 63 10.76 -5.67 5.24
C ILE A 63 9.58 -6.56 4.87
N LYS A 64 9.18 -7.45 5.78
CA LYS A 64 8.12 -8.42 5.52
C LYS A 64 6.75 -7.76 5.61
N PRO A 65 5.90 -7.85 4.57
CA PRO A 65 4.52 -7.39 4.64
C PRO A 65 3.69 -8.20 5.65
N ASP A 66 2.88 -7.49 6.43
CA ASP A 66 1.96 -8.07 7.40
C ASP A 66 0.52 -8.13 6.89
N ASP A 67 -0.37 -8.73 7.68
CA ASP A 67 -1.79 -8.81 7.31
C ASP A 67 -2.46 -7.43 7.18
N SER A 68 -1.95 -6.40 7.85
CA SER A 68 -2.47 -5.03 7.74
C SER A 68 -2.11 -4.41 6.38
N THR A 69 -0.92 -4.69 5.87
CA THR A 69 -0.44 -4.32 4.53
C THR A 69 -1.37 -4.87 3.44
N PHE A 70 -1.66 -6.18 3.47
CA PHE A 70 -2.55 -6.81 2.48
C PHE A 70 -4.00 -6.31 2.57
N LYS A 71 -4.51 -6.08 3.78
CA LYS A 71 -5.84 -5.44 3.95
C LYS A 71 -5.90 -4.05 3.33
N SER A 72 -4.82 -3.28 3.46
CA SER A 72 -4.74 -1.92 2.90
C SER A 72 -4.68 -1.96 1.37
N LEU A 73 -3.83 -2.82 0.81
CA LEU A 73 -3.76 -3.06 -0.64
C LEU A 73 -5.10 -3.55 -1.21
N GLY A 74 -5.82 -4.44 -0.51
CA GLY A 74 -7.11 -4.94 -0.96
C GLY A 74 -8.16 -3.85 -1.09
N ILE A 75 -8.13 -2.85 -0.21
CA ILE A 75 -9.05 -1.70 -0.29
C ILE A 75 -8.65 -0.75 -1.41
N ILE A 76 -7.33 -0.55 -1.64
CA ILE A 76 -6.82 0.23 -2.77
C ILE A 76 -7.25 -0.42 -4.09
N LEU A 77 -7.07 -1.73 -4.25
CA LEU A 77 -7.52 -2.50 -5.41
C LEU A 77 -9.03 -2.39 -5.62
N LEU A 78 -9.82 -2.49 -4.55
CA LEU A 78 -11.27 -2.35 -4.63
C LEU A 78 -11.69 -0.96 -5.14
N LYS A 79 -11.01 0.09 -4.67
CA LYS A 79 -11.22 1.47 -5.14
C LYS A 79 -10.78 1.66 -6.59
N CYS A 80 -9.82 0.89 -7.07
CA CYS A 80 -9.38 0.86 -8.48
C CYS A 80 -10.32 0.08 -9.39
N GLY A 81 -11.42 -0.50 -8.87
CA GLY A 81 -12.38 -1.26 -9.67
C GLY A 81 -12.07 -2.75 -9.76
N VAL A 82 -11.03 -3.25 -9.05
CA VAL A 82 -10.79 -4.69 -8.97
C VAL A 82 -11.92 -5.34 -8.15
N PRO A 83 -12.60 -6.35 -8.68
CA PRO A 83 -13.74 -6.95 -8.01
C PRO A 83 -13.33 -7.65 -6.71
N LYS A 84 -14.18 -7.57 -5.68
CA LYS A 84 -13.95 -8.21 -4.37
C LYS A 84 -13.57 -9.68 -4.46
N ASN A 85 -14.12 -10.41 -5.44
CA ASN A 85 -13.83 -11.83 -5.63
C ASN A 85 -12.38 -12.07 -6.10
N ALA A 86 -11.83 -11.18 -6.93
CA ALA A 86 -10.42 -11.23 -7.32
C ALA A 86 -9.51 -10.97 -6.11
N ILE A 87 -9.85 -9.98 -5.28
CA ILE A 87 -9.10 -9.69 -4.04
C ILE A 87 -9.13 -10.88 -3.07
N LYS A 88 -10.28 -11.53 -2.89
CA LYS A 88 -10.37 -12.77 -2.08
C LYS A 88 -9.50 -13.90 -2.62
N LYS A 89 -9.39 -14.02 -3.94
CA LYS A 89 -8.52 -15.01 -4.58
C LYS A 89 -7.04 -14.69 -4.33
N LEU A 90 -6.65 -13.42 -4.38
CA LEU A 90 -5.29 -12.98 -4.04
C LEU A 90 -4.94 -13.26 -2.57
N GLU A 91 -5.87 -13.04 -1.64
CA GLU A 91 -5.69 -13.41 -0.23
C GLU A 91 -5.54 -14.92 -0.03
N LEU A 92 -6.25 -15.74 -0.81
CA LEU A 92 -6.13 -17.20 -0.74
C LEU A 92 -4.75 -17.67 -1.24
N ILE A 93 -4.32 -17.17 -2.40
CA ILE A 93 -3.00 -17.51 -2.98
C ILE A 93 -1.89 -17.13 -2.00
N ARG A 94 -1.98 -15.96 -1.36
CA ARG A 94 -1.03 -15.53 -0.32
C ARG A 94 -0.94 -16.48 0.87
N LYS A 95 -2.07 -17.02 1.32
CA LYS A 95 -2.11 -17.95 2.46
C LYS A 95 -1.52 -19.32 2.12
N GLU A 96 -1.64 -19.74 0.86
CA GLU A 96 -1.05 -20.98 0.36
C GLU A 96 0.45 -20.83 0.14
N ASP A 97 0.87 -19.70 -0.46
CA ASP A 97 2.25 -19.42 -0.80
C ASP A 97 2.48 -17.90 -0.74
N THR A 98 3.32 -17.47 0.21
CA THR A 98 3.58 -16.06 0.46
C THR A 98 4.24 -15.39 -0.76
N GLU A 99 5.15 -16.07 -1.44
CA GLU A 99 5.92 -15.52 -2.56
C GLU A 99 5.07 -15.43 -3.83
N ARG A 100 4.27 -16.46 -4.12
CA ARG A 100 3.28 -16.40 -5.21
C ARG A 100 2.18 -15.40 -4.94
N GLY A 101 1.75 -15.28 -3.68
CA GLY A 101 0.82 -14.24 -3.26
C GLY A 101 1.35 -12.86 -3.58
N LEU A 102 2.56 -12.57 -3.12
CA LEU A 102 3.29 -11.32 -3.39
C LEU A 102 3.30 -10.98 -4.89
N GLN A 103 3.75 -11.90 -5.74
CA GLN A 103 3.77 -11.68 -7.20
C GLN A 103 2.38 -11.45 -7.80
N ALA A 104 1.35 -12.16 -7.33
CA ALA A 104 -0.02 -12.00 -7.81
C ALA A 104 -0.62 -10.63 -7.40
N TRP A 105 -0.30 -10.17 -6.18
CA TRP A 105 -0.69 -8.85 -5.69
C TRP A 105 -0.01 -7.74 -6.50
N THR A 106 1.31 -7.80 -6.69
CA THR A 106 2.07 -6.83 -7.50
C THR A 106 1.58 -6.80 -8.94
N SER A 107 1.34 -7.95 -9.56
CA SER A 107 0.84 -8.04 -10.94
C SER A 107 -0.56 -7.44 -11.08
N THR A 108 -1.47 -7.69 -10.13
CA THR A 108 -2.83 -7.13 -10.16
C THR A 108 -2.83 -5.61 -9.94
N LEU A 109 -1.93 -5.13 -9.09
CA LEU A 109 -1.71 -3.71 -8.83
C LEU A 109 -1.09 -2.96 -10.01
N LEU A 110 -0.33 -3.63 -10.88
CA LEU A 110 0.23 -3.06 -12.11
C LEU A 110 -0.76 -3.08 -13.29
N LEU A 111 -1.68 -4.05 -13.33
CA LEU A 111 -2.61 -4.27 -14.46
C LEU A 111 -3.98 -3.58 -14.35
N SER A 112 -4.42 -3.22 -13.15
CA SER A 112 -5.72 -2.52 -12.97
C SER A 112 -5.68 -1.06 -13.44
#